data_AF-A0A3B9EU18-F1
#
_entry.id   AF-A0A3B9EU18-F1
#
_cell.length_a   1.000
_cell.length_b   1.000
_cell.length_c   1.000
_cell.angle_alpha   90.00
_cell.angle_beta   90.00
_cell.angle_gamma   90.00
#
_symmetry.space_group_name_H-M   'P 1'
#
loop_
_entity.id
_entity.type
_entity.pdbx_description
1 polymer ?
#
loop_
_entity_poly.entity_id
_entity_poly.type
_entity_poly.pdbx_seq_one_letter_code
_entity_poly.pdbx_strand_id
1 'polypeptide(L)'
;MKEGTVIKSTGSWYHVRSEDKLWECRIKGRIRLEGIKSTNPVSVGDVVDFEPEEGEGDKGVITAIHDRRNYIVRKSVNLSKRTHVIAANLDQAILIATLEFPKTYPRFIDRFLLT
;
A
#
# COMPACT_ATOMS: atom_id res chain seq x y z
N MET A 1 14.48 -15.52 5.22
CA MET A 1 13.39 -14.52 5.20
C MET A 1 14.03 -13.17 4.90
N LYS A 2 13.49 -12.41 3.94
CA LYS A 2 13.97 -11.08 3.56
C LYS A 2 12.91 -10.04 3.88
N GLU A 3 13.33 -8.86 4.30
CA GLU A 3 12.46 -7.70 4.51
C GLU A 3 12.49 -6.80 3.27
N GLY A 4 11.37 -6.17 2.95
CA GLY A 4 11.31 -5.17 1.90
C GLY A 4 10.07 -4.28 1.95
N THR A 5 10.05 -3.27 1.09
CA THR A 5 8.95 -2.32 0.97
C THR A 5 8.14 -2.60 -0.30
N VAL A 6 6.83 -2.68 -0.17
CA VAL A 6 5.93 -2.81 -1.32
C VAL A 6 5.90 -1.48 -2.09
N ILE A 7 6.36 -1.49 -3.34
CA ILE A 7 6.37 -0.29 -4.19
C ILE A 7 5.25 -0.27 -5.23
N LYS A 8 4.65 -1.43 -5.54
CA LYS A 8 3.56 -1.58 -6.51
C LYS A 8 2.64 -2.72 -6.09
N SER A 9 1.34 -2.53 -6.29
CA SER A 9 0.32 -3.58 -6.14
C SER A 9 -0.48 -3.67 -7.43
N THR A 10 -0.61 -4.86 -8.01
CA THR A 10 -1.39 -5.11 -9.23
C THR A 10 -2.07 -6.47 -9.11
N GLY A 11 -3.38 -6.46 -8.85
CA GLY A 11 -4.14 -7.69 -8.64
C GLY A 11 -3.61 -8.48 -7.44
N SER A 12 -3.17 -9.71 -7.70
CA SER A 12 -2.57 -10.61 -6.68
C SER A 12 -1.06 -10.46 -6.52
N TRP A 13 -0.42 -9.62 -7.33
CA TRP A 13 1.02 -9.46 -7.39
C TRP A 13 1.46 -8.14 -6.77
N TYR A 14 2.57 -8.18 -6.05
CA TYR A 14 3.14 -7.07 -5.31
C TYR A 14 4.62 -6.97 -5.66
N HIS A 15 5.09 -5.79 -6.05
CA HIS A 15 6.52 -5.59 -6.27
C HIS A 15 7.14 -5.10 -4.97
N VAL A 16 8.05 -5.89 -4.40
CA VAL A 16 8.73 -5.62 -3.13
C VAL A 16 10.17 -5.24 -3.44
N ARG A 17 10.59 -4.06 -2.98
CA ARG A 17 11.98 -3.61 -3.07
C ARG A 17 12.73 -4.04 -1.82
N SER A 18 13.80 -4.79 -1.99
CA SER A 18 14.67 -5.29 -0.92
C SER A 18 16.11 -5.30 -1.40
N GLU A 19 17.03 -4.69 -0.65
CA GLU A 19 18.47 -4.64 -0.98
C GLU A 19 18.74 -4.19 -2.43
N ASP A 20 18.09 -3.10 -2.87
CA ASP A 20 18.12 -2.55 -4.25
C ASP A 20 17.64 -3.49 -5.37
N LYS A 21 17.11 -4.65 -5.02
CA LYS A 21 16.49 -5.60 -5.93
C LYS A 21 14.97 -5.49 -5.87
N LEU A 22 14.32 -5.74 -7.01
CA LEU A 22 12.88 -5.82 -7.12
C LEU A 22 12.44 -7.28 -7.14
N TRP A 23 11.48 -7.62 -6.29
CA TRP A 23 10.91 -8.96 -6.17
C TRP A 23 9.44 -8.92 -6.53
N GLU A 24 8.98 -9.84 -7.37
CA GLU A 24 7.57 -10.03 -7.66
C GLU A 24 6.97 -11.05 -6.69
N CYS A 25 6.22 -10.55 -5.73
CA CYS A 25 5.72 -11.34 -4.61
C CYS A 25 4.20 -11.55 -4.67
N ARG A 26 3.76 -12.67 -4.11
CA ARG A 26 2.34 -12.99 -3.85
C ARG A 26 2.10 -13.17 -2.36
N ILE A 27 0.87 -13.01 -1.91
CA ILE A 27 0.51 -13.21 -0.49
C ILE A 27 0.22 -14.67 -0.20
N LYS A 28 0.75 -15.20 0.91
CA LYS A 28 0.37 -16.51 1.44
C LYS A 28 -1.11 -16.49 1.84
N GLY A 29 -1.90 -17.44 1.34
CA GLY A 29 -3.37 -17.45 1.47
C GLY A 29 -3.92 -17.31 2.90
N ARG A 30 -3.16 -17.73 3.92
CA ARG A 30 -3.53 -17.60 5.34
C ARG A 30 -3.63 -16.13 5.81
N ILE A 31 -2.78 -15.25 5.29
CA ILE A 31 -2.74 -13.82 5.67
C ILE A 31 -4.00 -13.08 5.22
N ARG A 32 -4.66 -13.55 4.14
CA ARG A 32 -5.96 -12.99 3.71
C ARG A 32 -7.08 -13.20 4.72
N LEU A 33 -6.95 -14.18 5.63
CA LEU A 33 -8.02 -14.62 6.53
C LEU A 33 -7.92 -14.02 7.95
N GLU A 34 -6.80 -13.41 8.32
CA GLU A 34 -6.55 -12.86 9.68
C GLU A 34 -7.23 -11.49 9.92
N GLY A 35 -8.53 -11.40 9.61
CA GLY A 35 -9.38 -10.31 10.12
C GLY A 35 -9.17 -8.93 9.49
N ILE A 36 -8.39 -8.82 8.40
CA ILE A 36 -8.20 -7.55 7.70
C ILE A 36 -9.52 -7.13 7.04
N LYS A 37 -10.21 -6.14 7.62
CA LYS A 37 -11.48 -5.56 7.12
C LYS A 37 -11.32 -4.76 5.81
N SER A 38 -10.17 -4.86 5.15
CA SER A 38 -9.84 -4.16 3.91
C SER A 38 -9.90 -5.10 2.72
N THR A 39 -10.37 -4.61 1.57
CA THR A 39 -10.42 -5.38 0.31
C THR A 39 -9.04 -5.72 -0.25
N ASN A 40 -8.00 -5.01 0.18
CA ASN A 40 -6.62 -5.26 -0.21
C ASN A 40 -5.76 -5.37 1.07
N PRO A 41 -5.24 -6.57 1.40
CA PRO A 41 -4.51 -6.79 2.65
C PRO A 41 -3.15 -6.10 2.68
N VAL A 42 -2.49 -5.96 1.52
CA VAL A 42 -1.20 -5.27 1.35
C VAL A 42 -1.39 -4.04 0.49
N SER A 43 -0.80 -2.93 0.92
CA SER A 43 -0.83 -1.63 0.28
C SER A 43 0.59 -1.17 -0.07
N VAL A 44 0.70 -0.22 -1.00
CA VAL A 44 2.00 0.41 -1.31
C VAL A 44 2.54 1.12 -0.06
N GLY A 45 3.83 0.95 0.21
CA GLY A 45 4.51 1.44 1.40
C GLY A 45 4.48 0.50 2.61
N ASP A 46 3.76 -0.63 2.54
CA ASP A 46 3.86 -1.65 3.58
C ASP A 46 5.28 -2.24 3.62
N VAL A 47 5.78 -2.42 4.85
CA VAL A 47 7.00 -3.20 5.12
C VAL A 47 6.55 -4.64 5.33
N VAL A 48 7.19 -5.56 4.62
CA VAL A 48 6.79 -6.97 4.57
C VAL A 48 8.00 -7.88 4.68
N ASP A 49 7.77 -9.02 5.31
CA ASP A 49 8.68 -10.16 5.22
C ASP A 49 8.25 -11.05 4.07
N PHE A 50 9.20 -11.52 3.28
CA PHE A 50 8.96 -12.45 2.20
C PHE A 50 10.07 -13.52 2.08
N GLU A 51 9.71 -14.62 1.44
CA GLU A 51 10.60 -15.73 1.14
C GLU A 51 10.71 -15.88 -0.38
N PRO A 52 11.92 -15.85 -0.97
CA PRO A 52 12.13 -16.17 -2.38
C PRO A 52 11.61 -17.56 -2.72
N GLU A 53 11.00 -17.73 -3.90
CA GLU A 53 10.63 -19.05 -4.41
C GLU A 53 11.84 -19.71 -5.09
N GLU A 54 12.14 -20.97 -4.73
CA GLU A 54 13.26 -21.71 -5.31
C GLU A 54 13.03 -21.96 -6.82
N GLY A 55 14.01 -21.59 -7.64
CA GLY A 55 14.01 -21.85 -9.09
C GLY A 55 13.23 -20.86 -9.96
N GLU A 56 12.48 -19.92 -9.39
CA GLU A 56 11.64 -18.95 -10.15
C GLU A 56 12.18 -17.50 -10.13
N GLY A 57 13.50 -17.33 -10.28
CA GLY A 57 14.11 -16.01 -10.45
C GLY A 57 13.79 -15.02 -9.33
N ASP A 58 13.24 -13.86 -9.68
CA ASP A 58 12.98 -12.74 -8.76
C ASP A 58 11.56 -12.80 -8.16
N LYS A 59 11.06 -14.00 -7.88
CA LYS A 59 9.74 -14.22 -7.26
C LYS A 59 9.82 -14.57 -5.79
N GLY A 60 8.75 -14.28 -5.06
CA GLY A 60 8.65 -14.62 -3.64
C GLY A 60 7.22 -14.68 -3.09
N VAL A 61 7.12 -15.07 -1.83
CA VAL A 61 5.87 -15.14 -1.08
C VAL A 61 5.97 -14.27 0.16
N ILE A 62 5.07 -13.31 0.30
CA ILE A 62 4.93 -12.49 1.52
C ILE A 62 4.40 -13.39 2.65
N THR A 63 5.13 -13.42 3.74
CA THR A 63 4.87 -14.23 4.94
C THR A 63 4.36 -13.41 6.11
N ALA A 64 4.72 -12.12 6.20
CA ALA A 64 4.22 -11.21 7.23
C ALA A 64 4.13 -9.76 6.72
N ILE A 65 3.25 -8.99 7.34
CA ILE A 65 3.09 -7.54 7.12
C ILE A 65 3.38 -6.88 8.46
N HIS A 66 4.31 -5.93 8.49
CA HIS A 66 4.66 -5.20 9.70
C HIS A 66 3.62 -4.12 10.04
N ASP A 67 3.63 -3.66 11.28
CA ASP A 67 2.73 -2.61 11.74
C ASP A 67 2.95 -1.29 10.98
N ARG A 68 1.84 -0.63 10.63
CA ARG A 68 1.85 0.63 9.87
C ARG A 68 2.05 1.82 10.82
N ARG A 69 3.04 2.67 10.54
CA ARG A 69 3.26 3.96 11.24
C ARG A 69 2.14 4.96 10.97
N ASN A 70 1.67 5.00 9.72
CA ASN A 70 0.55 5.80 9.25
C ASN A 70 -0.05 5.16 7.99
N TYR A 71 -1.22 5.63 7.57
CA TYR A 71 -1.88 5.12 6.37
C TYR A 71 -2.94 6.09 5.82
N ILE A 72 -3.13 6.10 4.50
CA ILE A 72 -4.19 6.85 3.83
C ILE A 72 -5.33 5.91 3.47
N VAL A 73 -6.55 6.27 3.86
CA VAL A 73 -7.75 5.48 3.58
C VAL A 73 -8.70 6.15 2.60
N ARG A 74 -9.28 5.36 1.70
CA ARG A 74 -10.46 5.72 0.93
C ARG A 74 -11.70 5.08 1.53
N LYS A 75 -12.66 5.89 1.96
CA LYS A 75 -14.01 5.41 2.30
C LYS A 75 -14.82 5.30 1.02
N SER A 76 -15.44 4.14 0.80
CA SER A 76 -16.47 4.00 -0.24
C SER A 76 -17.70 4.81 0.15
N VAL A 77 -18.30 5.48 -0.84
CA VAL A 77 -19.56 6.22 -0.66
C VAL A 77 -20.77 5.29 -0.53
N ASN A 78 -20.66 4.04 -0.98
CA ASN A 78 -21.72 3.03 -0.89
C ASN A 78 -21.52 2.11 0.32
N LEU A 79 -22.65 1.76 0.96
CA LEU A 79 -22.89 1.16 2.29
C LEU A 79 -21.98 0.02 2.80
N SER A 80 -21.05 -0.53 2.01
CA SER A 80 -20.06 -1.44 2.56
C SER A 80 -18.99 -0.62 3.30
N LYS A 81 -18.98 -0.70 4.64
CA LYS A 81 -18.00 -0.09 5.57
C LYS A 81 -16.54 -0.56 5.36
N ARG A 82 -16.16 -0.96 4.16
CA ARG A 82 -14.81 -1.40 3.81
C ARG A 82 -13.96 -0.17 3.58
N THR A 83 -12.99 -0.02 4.47
CA THR A 83 -11.97 1.03 4.40
C THR A 83 -10.83 0.46 3.56
N HIS A 84 -10.56 1.07 2.40
CA HIS A 84 -9.46 0.64 1.54
C HIS A 84 -8.22 1.48 1.86
N VAL A 85 -7.14 0.83 2.29
CA VAL A 85 -5.85 1.50 2.49
C VAL A 85 -5.17 1.68 1.13
N ILE A 86 -4.93 2.93 0.75
CA ILE A 86 -4.33 3.28 -0.55
C ILE A 86 -2.80 3.16 -0.46
N ALA A 87 -2.23 3.70 0.63
CA ALA A 87 -0.81 3.69 0.90
C ALA A 87 -0.55 3.76 2.42
N ALA A 88 0.62 3.30 2.84
CA ALA A 88 1.06 3.26 4.24
C ALA A 88 2.51 3.73 4.40
N ASN A 89 2.91 4.03 5.64
CA ASN A 89 4.28 4.39 6.04
C ASN A 89 4.88 5.57 5.25
N LEU A 90 4.06 6.58 4.96
CA LEU A 90 4.44 7.75 4.19
C LEU A 90 5.18 8.77 5.07
N ASP A 91 6.27 9.34 4.56
CA ASP A 91 7.01 10.40 5.25
C ASP A 91 6.66 11.80 4.74
N GLN A 92 6.08 11.91 3.53
CA GLN A 92 5.75 13.18 2.90
C GLN A 92 4.47 13.08 2.06
N ALA A 93 3.68 14.16 2.08
CA ALA A 93 2.55 14.37 1.19
C ALA A 93 2.79 15.64 0.36
N ILE A 94 2.63 15.54 -0.96
CA ILE A 94 2.82 16.67 -1.89
C ILE A 94 1.48 16.99 -2.53
N LEU A 95 0.98 18.19 -2.29
CA LEU A 95 -0.24 18.70 -2.91
C LEU A 95 0.10 19.44 -4.20
N ILE A 96 -0.42 18.94 -5.32
CA ILE A 96 -0.36 19.63 -6.61
C ILE A 96 -1.71 20.32 -6.83
N ALA A 97 -1.69 21.62 -7.02
CA ALA A 97 -2.86 22.45 -7.20
C ALA A 97 -2.67 23.44 -8.36
N THR A 98 -3.75 23.77 -9.03
CA THR A 98 -3.80 24.70 -10.16
C THR A 98 -4.46 26.02 -9.75
N LEU A 99 -3.95 27.13 -10.28
CA LEU A 99 -4.48 28.47 -9.98
C LEU A 99 -5.82 28.73 -10.66
N GLU A 100 -5.99 28.33 -11.92
CA GLU A 100 -7.15 28.73 -12.73
C GLU A 100 -7.82 27.60 -13.54
N PHE A 101 -7.05 26.70 -14.17
CA PHE A 101 -7.60 25.64 -15.02
C PHE A 101 -7.21 24.23 -14.54
N PRO A 102 -7.99 23.60 -13.62
CA PRO A 102 -9.13 24.13 -12.87
C PRO A 102 -8.72 25.04 -11.71
N LYS A 103 -9.62 25.87 -11.19
CA LYS A 103 -9.31 26.71 -10.03
C LYS A 103 -9.32 25.90 -8.73
N THR A 104 -8.22 25.93 -7.97
CA THR A 104 -8.15 25.32 -6.64
C THR A 104 -8.50 26.35 -5.57
N TYR A 105 -9.56 26.11 -4.81
CA TYR A 105 -9.94 26.98 -3.69
C TYR A 105 -9.07 26.69 -2.45
N PRO A 106 -8.69 27.69 -1.64
CA PRO A 106 -7.91 27.48 -0.41
C PRO A 106 -8.51 26.44 0.53
N ARG A 107 -9.84 26.36 0.62
CA ARG A 107 -10.55 25.33 1.41
C ARG A 107 -10.17 23.89 1.02
N PHE A 108 -9.79 23.64 -0.23
CA PHE A 108 -9.30 22.33 -0.66
C PHE A 108 -7.94 22.01 -0.02
N ILE A 109 -7.05 23.01 0.05
CA ILE A 109 -5.74 22.91 0.70
C ILE A 109 -5.93 22.66 2.20
N ASP A 110 -6.83 23.41 2.86
CA ASP A 110 -7.12 23.21 4.28
C ASP A 110 -7.59 21.78 4.57
N ARG A 111 -8.48 21.23 3.72
CA ARG A 111 -8.95 19.84 3.85
C ARG A 111 -7.84 18.81 3.66
N PHE A 112 -6.87 19.09 2.78
CA PHE A 112 -5.70 18.24 2.60
C PHE A 112 -4.80 18.28 3.84
N LEU A 113 -4.54 19.46 4.41
CA LEU A 113 -3.69 19.63 5.60
C LEU A 113 -4.30 19.05 6.88
N LEU A 114 -5.63 18.91 6.96
CA LEU A 114 -6.33 18.31 8.11
C LEU A 114 -6.32 16.77 8.11
N THR A 115 -5.91 16.13 7.00
CA THR A 115 -5.90 14.67 6.85
C THR A 115 -4.73 14.05 7.62
#